data_AF-A0A3C1G1Y2-F1
#
_entry.id   AF-A0A3C1G1Y2-F1
#
_cell.length_a   1.000
_cell.length_b   1.000
_cell.length_c   1.000
_cell.angle_alpha   90.00
_cell.angle_beta   90.00
_cell.angle_gamma   90.00
#
_symmetry.space_group_name_H-M   'P 1'
#
loop_
_entity.id
_entity.type
_entity.pdbx_description
1 polymer ?
#
loop_
_entity_poly.entity_id
_entity_poly.type
_entity_poly.pdbx_seq_one_letter_code
_entity_poly.pdbx_strand_id
1 'polypeptide(L)'
;MIAVDTLLKLEGELSILQEDTIGNLRQMLPSVREVQNPVNLLTSASPAHYKTAVENCLRDANVDGLVVVYAPNFRAQSEKTAEAIVSAKQVNPYVPLFTVWMGGELVQSARELLNEKAIPTFFAPEQAVRSFIYLYRYDYNLQLLQETPETILRDFSPEREKAKGIINNALDQKRAILNLNEVKEILQAYGMPVITTKRAQSEEEVVRISEEIGYPVVLKIDSEKVFHRIEKSGVFLNLKNEGSVREALRKLRELAVSSGDPEAHILIQPMMTQYGHEVAIGAKKDPTFGSV
;
A
#
# COMPACT_ATOMS: atom_id res chain seq x y z
N MET A 1 -16.04 -18.18 -19.08
CA MET A 1 -16.90 -17.23 -18.34
C MET A 1 -16.32 -16.90 -16.98
N ILE A 2 -16.09 -17.88 -16.08
CA ILE A 2 -15.53 -17.64 -14.73
C ILE A 2 -14.30 -16.72 -14.69
N ALA A 3 -13.31 -16.93 -15.58
CA ALA A 3 -12.14 -16.05 -15.69
C ALA A 3 -12.52 -14.59 -16.00
N VAL A 4 -13.39 -14.39 -16.99
CA VAL A 4 -13.86 -13.07 -17.43
C VAL A 4 -14.65 -12.39 -16.32
N ASP A 5 -15.57 -13.11 -15.68
CA ASP A 5 -16.39 -12.56 -14.59
C ASP A 5 -15.50 -12.11 -13.42
N THR A 6 -14.44 -12.87 -13.13
CA THR A 6 -13.48 -12.50 -12.09
C THR A 6 -12.64 -11.29 -12.49
N LEU A 7 -12.23 -11.22 -13.75
CA LEU A 7 -11.45 -10.10 -14.28
C LEU A 7 -12.25 -8.80 -14.17
N LEU A 8 -13.50 -8.80 -14.64
CA LEU A 8 -14.39 -7.64 -14.58
C LEU A 8 -14.70 -7.22 -13.13
N LYS A 9 -14.90 -8.19 -12.21
CA LYS A 9 -15.08 -7.89 -10.78
C LYS A 9 -13.86 -7.25 -10.12
N LEU A 10 -12.67 -7.44 -10.69
CA LEU A 10 -11.42 -6.86 -10.21
C LEU A 10 -11.02 -5.62 -11.00
N GLU A 11 -11.94 -5.08 -11.81
CA GLU A 11 -11.76 -3.90 -12.65
C GLU A 11 -10.66 -4.07 -13.71
N GLY A 12 -10.40 -5.31 -14.13
CA GLY A 12 -9.57 -5.62 -15.28
C GLY A 12 -10.36 -5.61 -16.59
N GLU A 13 -9.65 -5.46 -17.70
CA GLU A 13 -10.23 -5.38 -19.04
C GLU A 13 -9.71 -6.50 -19.94
N LEU A 14 -10.54 -6.94 -20.89
CA LEU A 14 -10.12 -7.87 -21.94
C LEU A 14 -9.47 -7.07 -23.07
N SER A 15 -8.25 -7.45 -23.43
CA SER A 15 -7.56 -6.89 -24.60
C SER A 15 -8.40 -7.04 -25.88
N ILE A 16 -8.45 -5.97 -26.68
CA ILE A 16 -8.99 -5.99 -28.04
C ILE A 16 -7.87 -6.47 -28.97
N LEU A 17 -8.00 -7.69 -29.48
CA LEU A 17 -6.99 -8.30 -30.35
C LEU A 17 -6.87 -7.54 -31.68
N GLN A 18 -5.65 -7.45 -32.20
CA GLN A 18 -5.39 -6.85 -33.51
C GLN A 18 -6.03 -7.67 -34.64
N GLU A 19 -6.37 -7.00 -35.75
CA GLU A 19 -7.01 -7.64 -36.91
C GLU A 19 -6.17 -8.80 -37.46
N ASP A 20 -4.84 -8.64 -37.50
CA ASP A 20 -3.90 -9.68 -37.94
C ASP A 20 -3.96 -10.93 -37.04
N THR A 21 -3.99 -10.74 -35.72
CA THR A 21 -4.15 -11.81 -34.73
C THR A 21 -5.47 -12.55 -34.94
N ILE A 22 -6.57 -11.81 -35.09
CA ILE A 22 -7.90 -12.37 -35.36
C ILE A 22 -7.88 -13.16 -36.68
N GLY A 23 -7.26 -12.62 -37.73
CA GLY A 23 -7.11 -13.25 -39.04
C GLY A 23 -6.38 -14.60 -38.96
N ASN A 24 -5.23 -14.62 -38.30
CA ASN A 24 -4.43 -15.84 -38.11
C ASN A 24 -5.17 -16.90 -37.30
N LEU A 25 -5.85 -16.49 -36.22
CA LEU A 25 -6.64 -17.40 -35.39
C LEU A 25 -7.85 -17.97 -36.15
N ARG A 26 -8.51 -17.18 -37.00
CA ARG A 26 -9.63 -17.66 -37.85
C ARG A 26 -9.19 -18.74 -38.84
N GLN A 27 -8.01 -18.59 -39.45
CA GLN A 27 -7.49 -19.61 -40.37
C GLN A 27 -7.26 -20.96 -39.67
N MET A 28 -6.82 -20.92 -38.40
CA MET A 28 -6.63 -22.11 -37.58
C MET A 28 -7.95 -22.73 -37.08
N LEU A 29 -8.97 -21.90 -36.86
CA LEU A 29 -10.26 -22.28 -36.27
C LEU A 29 -11.42 -22.07 -37.26
N PRO A 30 -11.46 -22.76 -38.41
CA PRO A 30 -12.47 -22.52 -39.44
C PRO A 30 -13.90 -22.83 -38.97
N SER A 31 -14.04 -23.65 -37.93
CA SER A 31 -15.33 -23.99 -37.31
C SER A 31 -15.82 -22.96 -36.29
N VAL A 32 -14.98 -21.98 -35.91
CA VAL A 32 -15.35 -20.91 -34.99
C VAL A 32 -15.90 -19.74 -35.79
N ARG A 33 -17.19 -19.43 -35.57
CA ARG A 33 -17.92 -18.41 -36.33
C ARG A 33 -17.35 -17.00 -36.12
N GLU A 34 -16.86 -16.72 -34.91
CA GLU A 34 -16.30 -15.43 -34.53
C GLU A 34 -15.17 -15.65 -33.54
N VAL A 35 -13.98 -15.15 -33.89
CA VAL A 35 -12.82 -15.12 -32.99
C VAL A 35 -12.80 -13.77 -32.30
N GLN A 36 -12.85 -13.80 -30.97
CA GLN A 36 -12.79 -12.66 -30.08
C GLN A 36 -12.03 -13.05 -28.82
N ASN A 37 -11.87 -12.11 -27.88
CA ASN A 37 -11.34 -12.39 -26.56
C ASN A 37 -12.51 -12.64 -25.58
N PRO A 38 -12.63 -13.83 -24.95
CA PRO A 38 -11.69 -14.97 -24.94
C PRO A 38 -11.70 -15.83 -26.22
N VAL A 39 -10.52 -16.30 -26.60
CA VAL A 39 -10.33 -17.22 -27.75
C VAL A 39 -10.79 -18.63 -27.36
N ASN A 40 -11.88 -19.10 -27.97
CA ASN A 40 -12.43 -20.44 -27.71
C ASN A 40 -11.89 -21.47 -28.72
N LEU A 41 -11.02 -22.38 -28.26
CA LEU A 41 -10.41 -23.43 -29.10
C LEU A 41 -11.30 -24.67 -29.33
N LEU A 42 -12.50 -24.69 -28.73
CA LEU A 42 -13.44 -25.81 -28.76
C LEU A 42 -12.90 -27.09 -28.08
N THR A 43 -13.77 -28.10 -27.93
CA THR A 43 -13.44 -29.36 -27.25
C THR A 43 -12.48 -30.26 -28.03
N SER A 44 -12.34 -30.03 -29.34
CA SER A 44 -11.43 -30.77 -30.22
C SER A 44 -10.04 -30.15 -30.35
N ALA A 45 -9.69 -29.17 -29.52
CA ALA A 45 -8.40 -28.51 -29.53
C ALA A 45 -7.24 -29.52 -29.37
N SER A 46 -6.26 -29.46 -30.27
CA SER A 46 -5.05 -30.26 -30.22
C SER A 46 -3.92 -29.46 -29.58
N PRO A 47 -2.81 -30.09 -29.15
CA PRO A 47 -1.63 -29.35 -28.70
C PRO A 47 -1.14 -28.30 -29.71
N ALA A 48 -1.25 -28.58 -31.00
CA ALA A 48 -0.89 -27.62 -32.06
C ALA A 48 -1.82 -26.40 -32.07
N HIS A 49 -3.13 -26.59 -31.84
CA HIS A 49 -4.07 -25.48 -31.72
C HIS A 49 -3.73 -24.57 -30.53
N TYR A 50 -3.35 -25.14 -29.38
CA TYR A 50 -2.89 -24.36 -28.22
C TYR A 50 -1.60 -23.60 -28.53
N LYS A 51 -0.61 -24.25 -29.14
CA LYS A 51 0.65 -23.60 -29.53
C LYS A 51 0.39 -22.38 -30.39
N THR A 52 -0.29 -22.56 -31.52
CA THR A 52 -0.54 -21.49 -32.48
C THR A 52 -1.40 -20.38 -31.87
N ALA A 53 -2.39 -20.70 -31.04
CA ALA A 53 -3.18 -19.68 -30.35
C ALA A 53 -2.32 -18.83 -29.40
N VAL A 54 -1.54 -19.48 -28.54
CA VAL A 54 -0.67 -18.80 -27.58
C VAL A 54 0.39 -17.96 -28.30
N GLU A 55 1.02 -18.50 -29.35
CA GLU A 55 2.01 -17.75 -30.13
C GLU A 55 1.43 -16.50 -30.79
N ASN A 56 0.21 -16.54 -31.32
CA ASN A 56 -0.43 -15.37 -31.90
C ASN A 56 -0.79 -14.34 -30.83
N CYS A 57 -1.40 -14.77 -29.71
CA CYS A 57 -1.74 -13.85 -28.62
C CYS A 57 -0.49 -13.22 -27.98
N LEU A 58 0.63 -13.94 -27.86
CA LEU A 58 1.88 -13.40 -27.30
C LEU A 58 2.61 -12.42 -28.23
N ARG A 59 2.28 -12.41 -29.53
CA ARG A 59 2.80 -11.44 -30.51
C ARG A 59 1.91 -10.19 -30.63
N ASP A 60 0.68 -10.26 -30.15
CA ASP A 60 -0.27 -9.16 -30.24
C ASP A 60 0.14 -8.02 -29.31
N ALA A 61 0.30 -6.82 -29.86
CA ALA A 61 0.79 -5.66 -29.09
C ALA A 61 -0.23 -5.15 -28.05
N ASN A 62 -1.50 -5.54 -28.15
CA ASN A 62 -2.55 -5.15 -27.21
C ASN A 62 -2.68 -6.14 -26.04
N VAL A 63 -1.86 -7.20 -25.98
CA VAL A 63 -1.92 -8.24 -24.96
C VAL A 63 -0.83 -8.02 -23.91
N ASP A 64 -1.25 -7.48 -22.75
CA ASP A 64 -0.37 -7.28 -21.59
C ASP A 64 -0.12 -8.55 -20.78
N GLY A 65 -0.98 -9.56 -20.94
CA GLY A 65 -0.87 -10.85 -20.27
C GLY A 65 -1.85 -11.87 -20.79
N LEU A 66 -1.51 -13.15 -20.63
CA LEU A 66 -2.30 -14.25 -21.18
C LEU A 66 -2.64 -15.28 -20.10
N VAL A 67 -3.93 -15.63 -20.00
CA VAL A 67 -4.41 -16.74 -19.16
C VAL A 67 -4.90 -17.86 -20.07
N VAL A 68 -4.22 -19.00 -20.06
CA VAL A 68 -4.63 -20.20 -20.81
C VAL A 68 -5.42 -21.13 -19.90
N VAL A 69 -6.68 -21.38 -20.25
CA VAL A 69 -7.54 -22.30 -19.51
C VAL A 69 -7.67 -23.62 -20.25
N TYR A 70 -7.27 -24.70 -19.60
CA TYR A 70 -7.35 -26.06 -20.10
C TYR A 70 -8.34 -26.87 -19.25
N ALA A 71 -9.33 -27.46 -19.93
CA ALA A 71 -10.22 -28.47 -19.38
C ALA A 71 -9.93 -29.82 -20.06
N PRO A 72 -9.56 -30.88 -19.32
CA PRO A 72 -9.31 -32.18 -19.89
C PRO A 72 -10.59 -32.77 -20.48
N ASN A 73 -10.45 -33.45 -21.60
CA ASN A 73 -11.46 -34.36 -22.16
C ASN A 73 -10.83 -35.74 -22.36
N PHE A 74 -11.64 -36.75 -22.66
CA PHE A 74 -11.20 -38.15 -22.74
C PHE A 74 -10.08 -38.41 -23.77
N ARG A 75 -9.87 -37.50 -24.74
CA ARG A 75 -8.83 -37.61 -25.77
C ARG A 75 -7.69 -36.61 -25.59
N ALA A 76 -7.72 -35.82 -24.52
CA ALA A 76 -6.88 -34.66 -24.36
C ALA A 76 -5.48 -35.05 -23.88
N GLN A 77 -4.46 -34.64 -24.63
CA GLN A 77 -3.05 -34.90 -24.34
C GLN A 77 -2.52 -33.74 -23.49
N SER A 78 -2.77 -33.78 -22.18
CA SER A 78 -2.46 -32.68 -21.26
C SER A 78 -0.98 -32.32 -21.27
N GLU A 79 -0.11 -33.31 -21.15
CA GLU A 79 1.35 -33.12 -21.14
C GLU A 79 1.88 -32.54 -22.44
N LYS A 80 1.48 -33.09 -23.60
CA LYS A 80 1.86 -32.53 -24.91
C LYS A 80 1.32 -31.11 -25.11
N THR A 81 0.14 -30.81 -24.55
CA THR A 81 -0.42 -29.45 -24.62
C THR A 81 0.40 -28.49 -23.75
N ALA A 82 0.86 -28.93 -22.58
CA ALA A 82 1.78 -28.15 -21.75
C ALA A 82 3.13 -27.92 -22.45
N GLU A 83 3.73 -28.94 -23.07
CA GLU A 83 4.95 -28.79 -23.89
C GLU A 83 4.76 -27.76 -25.01
N ALA A 84 3.61 -27.81 -25.67
CA ALA A 84 3.26 -26.89 -26.75
C ALA A 84 3.14 -25.45 -26.26
N ILE A 85 2.57 -25.23 -25.07
CA ILE A 85 2.49 -23.92 -24.41
C ILE A 85 3.88 -23.42 -23.97
N VAL A 86 4.73 -24.30 -23.41
CA VAL A 86 6.13 -23.98 -23.04
C VAL A 86 6.91 -23.52 -24.28
N SER A 87 6.76 -24.22 -25.40
CA SER A 87 7.38 -23.83 -26.67
C SER A 87 6.86 -22.49 -27.17
N ALA A 88 5.55 -22.24 -27.10
CA ALA A 88 4.93 -20.99 -27.53
C ALA A 88 5.39 -19.79 -26.70
N LYS A 89 5.59 -19.97 -25.39
CA LYS A 89 6.04 -18.92 -24.47
C LYS A 89 7.36 -18.27 -24.89
N GLN A 90 8.22 -19.00 -25.60
CA GLN A 90 9.51 -18.49 -26.07
C GLN A 90 9.38 -17.38 -27.11
N VAL A 91 8.22 -17.26 -27.78
CA VAL A 91 7.98 -16.20 -28.78
C VAL A 91 8.01 -14.81 -28.14
N ASN A 92 7.50 -14.68 -26.92
CA ASN A 92 7.59 -13.44 -26.15
C ASN A 92 7.74 -13.76 -24.65
N PRO A 93 8.97 -13.82 -24.13
CA PRO A 93 9.21 -14.12 -22.72
C PRO A 93 8.74 -13.01 -21.78
N TYR A 94 8.50 -11.79 -22.27
CA TYR A 94 8.15 -10.63 -21.45
C TYR A 94 6.67 -10.56 -21.07
N VAL A 95 5.76 -11.03 -21.93
CA VAL A 95 4.31 -11.03 -21.64
C VAL A 95 3.97 -12.13 -20.61
N PRO A 96 3.51 -11.82 -19.38
CA PRO A 96 3.20 -12.83 -18.38
C PRO A 96 2.19 -13.86 -18.88
N LEU A 97 2.51 -15.15 -18.70
CA LEU A 97 1.67 -16.28 -19.12
C LEU A 97 1.28 -17.10 -17.89
N PHE A 98 -0.01 -17.18 -17.65
CA PHE A 98 -0.62 -17.96 -16.58
C PHE A 98 -1.39 -19.11 -17.19
N THR A 99 -1.37 -20.28 -16.54
CA THR A 99 -2.18 -21.41 -17.00
C THR A 99 -3.11 -21.91 -15.92
N VAL A 100 -4.26 -22.42 -16.33
CA VAL A 100 -5.28 -23.00 -15.45
C VAL A 100 -5.59 -24.37 -15.98
N TRP A 101 -5.31 -25.40 -15.20
CA TRP A 101 -5.59 -26.77 -15.59
C TRP A 101 -6.70 -27.28 -14.70
N MET A 102 -7.89 -27.50 -15.24
CA MET A 102 -9.06 -27.89 -14.46
C MET A 102 -9.21 -29.41 -14.48
N GLY A 103 -8.45 -30.10 -13.64
CA GLY A 103 -8.49 -31.56 -13.54
C GLY A 103 -7.76 -32.08 -12.31
N GLY A 104 -8.07 -33.30 -11.92
CA GLY A 104 -7.31 -34.04 -10.90
C GLY A 104 -6.02 -34.61 -11.48
N GLU A 105 -5.82 -35.92 -11.29
CA GLU A 105 -4.61 -36.65 -11.71
C GLU A 105 -4.30 -36.53 -13.21
N LEU A 106 -5.32 -36.44 -14.08
CA LEU A 106 -5.16 -36.38 -15.54
C LEU A 106 -4.35 -35.17 -16.06
N VAL A 107 -4.18 -34.13 -15.25
CA VAL A 107 -3.43 -32.92 -15.63
C VAL A 107 -2.20 -32.70 -14.75
N GLN A 108 -1.91 -33.62 -13.82
CA GLN A 108 -0.88 -33.41 -12.82
C GLN A 108 0.53 -33.31 -13.44
N SER A 109 0.89 -34.23 -14.35
CA SER A 109 2.18 -34.18 -15.06
C SER A 109 2.35 -32.88 -15.87
N ALA A 110 1.28 -32.42 -16.52
CA ALA A 110 1.27 -31.15 -17.25
C ALA A 110 1.52 -29.94 -16.33
N ARG A 111 0.92 -29.91 -15.12
CA ARG A 111 1.17 -28.84 -14.14
C ARG A 111 2.61 -28.87 -13.62
N GLU A 112 3.14 -30.05 -13.34
CA GLU A 112 4.53 -30.22 -12.88
C GLU A 112 5.52 -29.71 -13.93
N LEU A 113 5.33 -30.10 -15.19
CA LEU A 113 6.11 -29.61 -16.32
C LEU A 113 6.08 -28.07 -16.43
N LEU A 114 4.91 -27.46 -16.34
CA LEU A 114 4.77 -26.01 -16.45
C LEU A 114 5.45 -25.27 -15.30
N ASN A 115 5.31 -25.76 -14.07
CA ASN A 115 5.98 -25.19 -12.90
C ASN A 115 7.51 -25.32 -13.01
N GLU A 116 8.03 -26.46 -13.49
CA GLU A 116 9.47 -26.65 -13.73
C GLU A 116 10.03 -25.63 -14.74
N LYS A 117 9.21 -25.22 -15.72
CA LYS A 117 9.55 -24.18 -16.71
C LYS A 117 9.17 -22.77 -16.26
N ALA A 118 8.88 -22.56 -14.97
CA ALA A 118 8.52 -21.29 -14.38
C ALA A 118 7.29 -20.61 -15.02
N ILE A 119 6.31 -21.39 -15.47
CA ILE A 119 5.00 -20.91 -15.93
C ILE A 119 3.98 -21.11 -14.80
N PRO A 120 3.53 -20.01 -14.14
CA PRO A 120 2.58 -20.10 -13.03
C PRO A 120 1.30 -20.85 -13.42
N THR A 121 0.98 -21.88 -12.65
CA THR A 121 -0.10 -22.81 -12.97
C THR A 121 -1.08 -22.97 -11.82
N PHE A 122 -2.39 -22.85 -12.11
CA PHE A 122 -3.46 -22.78 -11.12
C PHE A 122 -4.53 -23.86 -11.37
N PHE A 123 -5.35 -24.10 -10.35
CA PHE A 123 -6.44 -25.08 -10.38
C PHE A 123 -7.77 -24.45 -10.81
N ALA A 124 -7.95 -23.18 -10.50
CA ALA A 124 -9.17 -22.44 -10.72
C ALA A 124 -8.90 -21.14 -11.50
N PRO A 125 -9.73 -20.77 -12.50
CA PRO A 125 -9.52 -19.56 -13.28
C PRO A 125 -9.46 -18.28 -12.44
N GLU A 126 -10.23 -18.21 -11.36
CA GLU A 126 -10.29 -17.06 -10.45
C GLU A 126 -8.95 -16.81 -9.75
N GLN A 127 -8.20 -17.88 -9.43
CA GLN A 127 -6.88 -17.77 -8.81
C GLN A 127 -5.87 -17.17 -9.78
N ALA A 128 -5.84 -17.67 -11.02
CA ALA A 128 -4.93 -17.15 -12.05
C ALA A 128 -5.21 -15.68 -12.35
N VAL A 129 -6.49 -15.30 -12.51
CA VAL A 129 -6.88 -13.91 -12.76
C VAL A 129 -6.52 -13.00 -11.59
N ARG A 130 -6.78 -13.42 -10.35
CA ARG A 130 -6.37 -12.65 -9.16
C ARG A 130 -4.85 -12.44 -9.10
N SER A 131 -4.08 -13.50 -9.34
CA SER A 131 -2.62 -13.42 -9.38
C SER A 131 -2.13 -12.48 -10.48
N PHE A 132 -2.74 -12.52 -11.66
CA PHE A 132 -2.43 -11.60 -12.75
C PHE A 132 -2.73 -10.14 -12.35
N ILE A 133 -3.90 -9.85 -11.80
CA ILE A 133 -4.27 -8.49 -11.36
C ILE A 133 -3.33 -7.99 -10.24
N TYR A 134 -2.89 -8.86 -9.33
CA TYR A 134 -1.91 -8.47 -8.32
C TYR A 134 -0.55 -8.14 -8.91
N LEU A 135 -0.09 -8.90 -9.90
CA LEU A 135 1.14 -8.59 -10.64
C LEU A 135 1.03 -7.23 -11.33
N TYR A 136 -0.09 -6.98 -12.03
CA TYR A 136 -0.35 -5.71 -12.70
C TYR A 136 -0.40 -4.54 -11.71
N ARG A 137 -1.19 -4.65 -10.64
CA ARG A 137 -1.31 -3.60 -9.61
C ARG A 137 0.02 -3.31 -8.93
N TYR A 138 0.85 -4.33 -8.72
CA TYR A 138 2.18 -4.15 -8.17
C TYR A 138 3.07 -3.33 -9.11
N ASP A 139 3.10 -3.66 -10.40
CA ASP A 139 3.85 -2.88 -11.40
C ASP A 139 3.32 -1.44 -11.49
N TYR A 140 2.01 -1.27 -11.58
CA TYR A 140 1.36 0.03 -11.59
C TYR A 140 1.72 0.87 -10.34
N ASN A 141 1.69 0.27 -9.15
CA ASN A 141 2.08 0.95 -7.92
C ASN A 141 3.57 1.33 -7.93
N LEU A 142 4.45 0.49 -8.47
CA LEU A 142 5.87 0.82 -8.63
C LEU A 142 6.08 2.00 -9.58
N GLN A 143 5.30 2.07 -10.67
CA GLN A 143 5.33 3.22 -11.58
C GLN A 143 4.82 4.48 -10.89
N LEU A 144 3.70 4.42 -10.15
CA LEU A 144 3.19 5.54 -9.37
C LEU A 144 4.18 6.04 -8.31
N LEU A 145 4.98 5.16 -7.71
CA LEU A 145 6.04 5.56 -6.78
C LEU A 145 7.19 6.32 -7.48
N GLN A 146 7.39 6.10 -8.78
CA GLN A 146 8.37 6.82 -9.60
C GLN A 146 7.81 8.12 -10.17
N GLU A 147 6.49 8.20 -10.35
CA GLU A 147 5.84 9.47 -10.66
C GLU A 147 6.04 10.43 -9.48
N THR A 148 6.55 11.62 -9.78
CA THR A 148 6.43 12.72 -8.82
C THR A 148 4.94 13.02 -8.75
N PRO A 149 4.27 12.82 -7.61
CA PRO A 149 2.85 13.15 -7.53
C PRO A 149 2.70 14.59 -8.01
N GLU A 150 1.77 14.86 -8.93
CA GLU A 150 1.35 16.24 -9.13
C GLU A 150 1.05 16.79 -7.73
N THR A 151 1.58 17.98 -7.42
CA THR A 151 1.19 18.69 -6.20
C THR A 151 -0.29 19.02 -6.32
N ILE A 152 -1.16 18.07 -5.99
CA ILE A 152 -2.60 18.27 -5.88
C ILE A 152 -2.81 18.99 -4.56
N LEU A 153 -2.50 20.27 -4.55
CA LEU A 153 -2.99 21.20 -3.56
C LEU A 153 -3.75 22.28 -4.33
N ARG A 154 -4.90 21.89 -4.91
CA ARG A 154 -5.72 22.79 -5.75
C ARG A 154 -6.12 24.07 -5.00
N ASP A 155 -6.26 23.99 -3.68
CA ASP A 155 -6.75 25.07 -2.81
C ASP A 155 -5.83 25.35 -1.59
N PHE A 156 -4.60 24.83 -1.58
CA PHE A 156 -3.70 24.99 -0.43
C PHE A 156 -2.26 25.25 -0.84
N SER A 157 -1.69 26.34 -0.33
CA SER A 157 -0.28 26.66 -0.53
C SER A 157 0.43 26.57 0.82
N PRO A 158 1.21 25.50 1.08
CA PRO A 158 1.91 25.34 2.35
C PRO A 158 2.96 26.44 2.52
N GLU A 159 3.15 26.89 3.75
CA GLU A 159 4.18 27.86 4.13
C GLU A 159 5.57 27.19 4.19
N ARG A 160 6.04 26.66 3.05
CA ARG A 160 7.26 25.85 2.96
C ARG A 160 8.51 26.55 3.49
N GLU A 161 8.63 27.85 3.25
CA GLU A 161 9.78 28.64 3.71
C GLU A 161 9.80 28.78 5.24
N LYS A 162 8.63 28.89 5.89
CA LYS A 162 8.52 28.86 7.36
C LYS A 162 8.98 27.51 7.90
N ALA A 163 8.49 26.41 7.33
CA ALA A 163 8.87 25.06 7.76
C ALA A 163 10.38 24.81 7.58
N LYS A 164 10.96 25.20 6.43
CA LYS A 164 12.40 25.12 6.18
C LYS A 164 13.20 25.95 7.18
N GLY A 165 12.75 27.18 7.48
CA GLY A 165 13.40 28.05 8.44
C GLY A 165 13.51 27.41 9.83
N ILE A 166 12.44 26.76 10.30
CA ILE A 166 12.43 26.03 11.57
C ILE A 166 13.44 24.87 11.55
N ILE A 167 13.44 24.07 10.48
CA ILE A 167 14.36 22.93 10.33
C ILE A 167 15.82 23.41 10.30
N ASN A 168 16.11 24.45 9.50
CA ASN A 168 17.47 24.98 9.39
C ASN A 168 17.96 25.54 10.73
N ASN A 169 17.12 26.26 11.48
CA ASN A 169 17.50 26.75 12.80
C ASN A 169 17.83 25.62 13.79
N ALA A 170 17.07 24.51 13.77
CA ALA A 170 17.40 23.35 14.58
C ALA A 170 18.73 22.70 14.16
N LEU A 171 18.99 22.61 12.85
CA LEU A 171 20.26 22.11 12.31
C LEU A 171 21.45 23.01 12.66
N ASP A 172 21.28 24.33 12.61
CA ASP A 172 22.30 25.32 13.00
C ASP A 172 22.66 25.18 14.49
N GLN A 173 21.66 24.81 15.32
CA GLN A 173 21.84 24.48 16.73
C GLN A 173 22.35 23.04 16.96
N LYS A 174 22.67 22.30 15.90
CA LYS A 174 23.13 20.90 15.92
C LYS A 174 22.13 19.94 16.59
N ARG A 175 20.84 20.23 16.50
CA ARG A 175 19.76 19.36 16.99
C ARG A 175 19.19 18.53 15.85
N ALA A 176 19.14 17.22 16.06
CA ALA A 176 18.47 16.28 15.15
C ALA A 176 16.99 16.05 15.50
N ILE A 177 16.54 16.57 16.65
CA ILE A 177 15.18 16.43 17.16
C ILE A 177 14.59 17.83 17.29
N LEU A 178 13.40 18.00 16.70
CA LEU A 178 12.61 19.21 16.85
C LEU A 178 11.82 19.16 18.15
N ASN A 179 11.71 20.30 18.83
CA ASN A 179 10.85 20.40 19.99
C ASN A 179 9.37 20.46 19.57
N LEU A 180 8.47 20.29 20.54
CA LEU A 180 7.05 20.19 20.28
C LEU A 180 6.44 21.45 19.60
N ASN A 181 6.96 22.64 19.90
CA ASN A 181 6.46 23.88 19.28
C ASN A 181 6.90 23.95 17.81
N GLU A 182 8.17 23.63 17.53
CA GLU A 182 8.71 23.54 16.17
C GLU A 182 7.91 22.55 15.31
N VAL A 183 7.64 21.35 15.86
CA VAL A 183 6.82 20.33 15.17
C VAL A 183 5.42 20.87 14.85
N LYS A 184 4.75 21.52 15.80
CA LYS A 184 3.40 22.07 15.57
C LYS A 184 3.39 23.15 14.50
N GLU A 185 4.35 24.07 14.55
CA GLU A 185 4.43 25.14 13.55
C GLU A 185 4.67 24.58 12.14
N ILE A 186 5.48 23.51 12.02
CA ILE A 186 5.65 22.81 10.74
C ILE A 186 4.33 22.16 10.32
N LEU A 187 3.66 21.40 11.18
CA LEU A 187 2.40 20.75 10.84
C LEU A 187 1.33 21.77 10.41
N GLN A 188 1.22 22.89 11.11
CA GLN A 188 0.33 23.99 10.76
C GLN A 188 0.70 24.65 9.42
N ALA A 189 2.00 24.80 9.13
CA ALA A 189 2.47 25.31 7.83
C ALA A 189 2.05 24.41 6.65
N TYR A 190 1.74 23.13 6.91
CA TYR A 190 1.18 22.17 5.96
C TYR A 190 -0.33 21.95 6.13
N GLY A 191 -1.03 22.82 6.86
CA GLY A 191 -2.50 22.78 6.99
C GLY A 191 -2.99 21.64 7.88
N MET A 192 -2.11 20.93 8.59
CA MET A 192 -2.50 19.87 9.49
C MET A 192 -3.02 20.46 10.81
N PRO A 193 -4.24 20.08 11.25
CA PRO A 193 -4.78 20.54 12.51
C PRO A 193 -3.95 19.95 13.66
N VAL A 194 -3.48 20.83 14.54
CA VAL A 194 -2.78 20.45 15.77
C VAL A 194 -3.60 20.83 16.99
N ILE A 195 -3.50 20.02 18.04
CA ILE A 195 -4.23 20.30 19.27
C ILE A 195 -3.68 21.58 19.93
N THR A 196 -4.59 22.46 20.35
CA THR A 196 -4.23 23.65 21.12
C THR A 196 -3.41 23.23 22.32
N THR A 197 -2.21 23.77 22.44
CA THR A 197 -1.31 23.47 23.54
C THR A 197 -0.76 24.76 24.08
N LYS A 198 -0.84 24.92 25.39
CA LYS A 198 -0.26 26.03 26.11
C LYS A 198 0.86 25.49 27.00
N ARG A 199 1.87 26.33 27.23
CA ARG A 199 3.04 25.99 28.02
C ARG A 199 3.04 26.90 29.25
N ALA A 200 3.29 26.32 30.41
CA ALA A 200 3.30 27.04 31.68
C ALA A 200 4.46 26.57 32.58
N GLN A 201 4.91 27.45 33.46
CA GLN A 201 5.91 27.11 34.47
C GLN A 201 5.34 27.22 35.90
N SER A 202 4.49 28.20 36.20
CA SER A 202 3.93 28.36 37.54
C SER A 202 2.64 27.55 37.74
N GLU A 203 2.33 27.21 38.98
CA GLU A 203 1.09 26.51 39.33
C GLU A 203 -0.15 27.36 39.01
N GLU A 204 -0.08 28.65 39.32
CA GLU A 204 -1.13 29.63 39.03
C GLU A 204 -1.40 29.73 37.53
N GLU A 205 -0.34 29.69 36.72
CA GLU A 205 -0.43 29.70 35.27
C GLU A 205 -1.07 28.42 34.72
N VAL A 206 -0.67 27.25 35.23
CA VAL A 206 -1.25 25.95 34.83
C VAL A 206 -2.75 25.91 35.14
N VAL A 207 -3.15 26.36 36.32
CA VAL A 207 -4.56 26.39 36.74
C VAL A 207 -5.36 27.36 35.86
N ARG A 208 -4.89 28.60 35.73
CA ARG A 208 -5.56 29.62 34.91
C ARG A 208 -5.74 29.16 33.46
N ILE A 209 -4.69 28.61 32.84
CA ILE A 209 -4.76 28.10 31.47
C ILE A 209 -5.72 26.90 31.37
N SER A 210 -5.78 26.05 32.38
CA SER A 210 -6.73 24.92 32.41
C SER A 210 -8.18 25.40 32.46
N GLU A 211 -8.46 26.49 33.19
CA GLU A 211 -9.78 27.13 33.23
C GLU A 211 -10.12 27.80 31.88
N GLU A 212 -9.15 28.49 31.27
CA GLU A 212 -9.31 29.11 29.94
C GLU A 212 -9.61 28.09 28.84
N ILE A 213 -8.95 26.92 28.86
CA ILE A 213 -9.18 25.83 27.91
C ILE A 213 -10.52 25.14 28.18
N GLY A 214 -10.91 25.03 29.45
CA GLY A 214 -12.08 24.28 29.89
C GLY A 214 -11.79 22.79 30.11
N TYR A 215 -12.49 22.19 31.09
CA TYR A 215 -12.30 20.80 31.48
C TYR A 215 -13.13 19.82 30.61
N PRO A 216 -12.64 18.57 30.40
CA PRO A 216 -11.41 18.01 30.94
C PRO A 216 -10.14 18.41 30.16
N VAL A 217 -9.03 18.55 30.88
CA VAL A 217 -7.71 18.86 30.32
C VAL A 217 -6.72 17.71 30.51
N VAL A 218 -5.60 17.82 29.79
CA VAL A 218 -4.44 16.94 29.85
C VAL A 218 -3.23 17.77 30.25
N LEU A 219 -2.45 17.28 31.23
CA LEU A 219 -1.13 17.84 31.57
C LEU A 219 -0.02 16.90 31.10
N LYS A 220 1.00 17.46 30.46
CA LYS A 220 2.22 16.73 30.07
C LYS A 220 3.45 17.49 30.49
N ILE A 221 4.52 16.78 30.84
CA ILE A 221 5.83 17.41 31.07
C ILE A 221 6.54 17.68 29.74
N ASP A 222 7.09 18.88 29.62
CA ASP A 222 7.91 19.30 28.47
C ASP A 222 9.39 19.18 28.84
N SER A 223 9.92 17.95 28.76
CA SER A 223 11.32 17.66 29.08
C SER A 223 11.86 16.50 28.24
N GLU A 224 12.95 16.75 27.52
CA GLU A 224 13.67 15.72 26.74
C GLU A 224 14.23 14.60 27.63
N LYS A 225 14.58 14.92 28.89
CA LYS A 225 15.14 13.94 29.85
C LYS A 225 14.09 12.94 30.35
N VAL A 226 12.80 13.27 30.22
CA VAL A 226 11.69 12.40 30.62
C VAL A 226 11.22 11.54 29.44
N PHE A 227 11.25 12.07 28.22
CA PHE A 227 10.78 11.37 27.00
C PHE A 227 11.47 10.03 26.75
N HIS A 228 12.72 9.85 27.19
CA HIS A 228 13.50 8.62 27.00
C HIS A 228 13.38 7.60 28.15
N ARG A 229 12.62 7.89 29.21
CA ARG A 229 12.40 6.97 30.34
C ARG A 229 10.99 6.40 30.28
N ILE A 230 10.84 5.29 29.55
CA ILE A 230 9.59 4.56 29.28
C ILE A 230 8.78 4.22 30.56
N GLU A 231 9.41 4.19 31.74
CA GLU A 231 8.79 3.74 32.99
C GLU A 231 7.89 4.76 33.71
N LYS A 232 7.93 6.06 33.38
CA LYS A 232 7.11 7.07 34.07
C LYS A 232 6.31 7.90 33.06
N SER A 233 5.01 7.68 32.97
CA SER A 233 4.15 8.46 32.08
C SER A 233 4.10 9.91 32.56
N GLY A 234 4.90 10.79 31.96
CA GLY A 234 4.87 12.24 32.16
C GLY A 234 3.60 12.90 31.61
N VAL A 235 2.47 12.20 31.67
CA VAL A 235 1.18 12.54 31.06
C VAL A 235 0.07 12.19 32.03
N PHE A 236 -0.79 13.15 32.34
CA PHE A 236 -2.02 12.99 33.12
C PHE A 236 -3.21 13.37 32.26
N LEU A 237 -4.13 12.41 32.09
CA LEU A 237 -5.29 12.55 31.22
C LEU A 237 -6.57 12.80 32.04
N ASN A 238 -7.60 13.33 31.37
CA ASN A 238 -8.96 13.41 31.91
C ASN A 238 -9.06 14.15 33.26
N LEU A 239 -8.35 15.27 33.39
CA LEU A 239 -8.37 16.12 34.58
C LEU A 239 -9.61 17.00 34.52
N LYS A 240 -10.56 16.78 35.44
CA LYS A 240 -11.93 17.31 35.34
C LYS A 240 -12.16 18.60 36.13
N ASN A 241 -11.21 19.00 36.97
CA ASN A 241 -11.30 20.18 37.83
C ASN A 241 -9.92 20.64 38.31
N GLU A 242 -9.88 21.84 38.90
CA GLU A 242 -8.68 22.44 39.48
C GLU A 242 -7.95 21.51 40.47
N GLY A 243 -8.67 20.84 41.37
CA GLY A 243 -8.07 19.93 42.34
C GLY A 243 -7.27 18.79 41.69
N SER A 244 -7.84 18.17 40.65
CA SER A 244 -7.14 17.15 39.85
C SER A 244 -5.95 17.69 39.08
N VAL A 245 -6.00 18.95 38.61
CA VAL A 245 -4.90 19.65 37.95
C VAL A 245 -3.74 19.88 38.91
N ARG A 246 -4.01 20.39 40.12
CA ARG A 246 -2.97 20.63 41.13
C ARG A 246 -2.31 19.33 41.59
N GLU A 247 -3.10 18.27 41.78
CA GLU A 247 -2.55 16.96 42.15
C GLU A 247 -1.63 16.39 41.05
N ALA A 248 -2.06 16.46 39.79
CA ALA A 248 -1.28 16.02 38.65
C ALA A 248 0.00 16.86 38.48
N LEU A 249 -0.09 18.18 38.65
CA LEU A 249 1.06 19.09 38.58
C LEU A 249 2.14 18.74 39.60
N ARG A 250 1.76 18.48 40.86
CA ARG A 250 2.71 18.06 41.90
C ARG A 250 3.47 16.80 41.51
N LYS A 251 2.76 15.78 40.99
CA LYS A 251 3.39 14.53 40.50
C LYS A 251 4.32 14.78 39.32
N LEU A 252 3.96 15.66 38.38
CA LEU A 252 4.82 16.05 37.27
C LEU A 252 6.07 16.79 37.75
N ARG A 253 5.96 17.66 38.76
CA ARG A 253 7.11 18.37 39.36
C ARG A 253 8.06 17.42 40.08
N GLU A 254 7.54 16.47 40.85
CA GLU A 254 8.35 15.40 41.46
C GLU A 254 9.08 14.57 40.38
N LEU A 255 8.39 14.25 39.29
CA LEU A 255 8.97 13.57 38.14
C LEU A 255 10.10 14.39 37.50
N ALA A 256 9.88 15.68 37.30
CA ALA A 256 10.82 16.63 36.72
C ALA A 256 12.13 16.69 37.52
N VAL A 257 12.00 16.86 38.84
CA VAL A 257 13.14 16.85 39.78
C VAL A 257 13.88 15.51 39.73
N SER A 258 13.15 14.38 39.83
CA SER A 258 13.77 13.05 39.82
C SER A 258 14.47 12.69 38.50
N SER A 259 14.09 13.38 37.42
CA SER A 259 14.67 13.22 36.08
C SER A 259 15.79 14.23 35.78
N GLY A 260 16.13 15.11 36.74
CA GLY A 260 17.20 16.09 36.61
C GLY A 260 16.82 17.29 35.73
N ASP A 261 15.52 17.65 35.69
CA ASP A 261 14.99 18.82 34.99
C ASP A 261 13.92 19.55 35.83
N PRO A 262 14.28 20.14 36.98
CA PRO A 262 13.31 20.78 37.89
C PRO A 262 12.53 21.94 37.24
N GLU A 263 13.15 22.60 36.25
CA GLU A 263 12.59 23.72 35.50
C GLU A 263 11.80 23.30 34.26
N ALA A 264 11.51 22.00 34.12
CA ALA A 264 10.67 21.50 33.04
C ALA A 264 9.33 22.25 33.04
N HIS A 265 8.88 22.63 31.86
CA HIS A 265 7.59 23.27 31.71
C HIS A 265 6.48 22.22 31.65
N ILE A 266 5.24 22.68 31.83
CA ILE A 266 4.05 21.86 31.75
C ILE A 266 3.24 22.28 30.53
N LEU A 267 2.85 21.30 29.73
CA LEU A 267 1.96 21.47 28.60
C LEU A 267 0.54 21.19 29.03
N ILE A 268 -0.35 22.12 28.73
CA ILE A 268 -1.79 22.00 28.96
C ILE A 268 -2.49 21.87 27.62
N GLN A 269 -3.32 20.85 27.47
CA GLN A 269 -4.09 20.54 26.26
C GLN A 269 -5.54 20.20 26.62
N PRO A 270 -6.53 20.50 25.76
CA PRO A 270 -7.87 19.95 25.92
C PRO A 270 -7.84 18.42 25.80
N MET A 271 -8.70 17.73 26.54
CA MET A 271 -8.89 16.29 26.35
C MET A 271 -9.75 16.03 25.13
N MET A 272 -9.22 15.31 24.15
CA MET A 272 -10.01 14.85 23.01
C MET A 272 -10.91 13.70 23.45
N THR A 273 -12.23 13.88 23.32
CA THR A 273 -13.26 12.92 23.75
C THR A 273 -13.90 12.16 22.58
N GLN A 274 -13.53 12.47 21.35
CA GLN A 274 -14.04 11.80 20.16
C GLN A 274 -13.35 10.44 19.97
N TYR A 275 -14.14 9.42 19.65
CA TYR A 275 -13.62 8.11 19.28
C TYR A 275 -13.02 8.15 17.87
N GLY A 276 -11.83 7.59 17.72
CA GLY A 276 -11.13 7.49 16.45
C GLY A 276 -10.06 6.39 16.50
N HIS A 277 -9.44 6.13 15.37
CA HIS A 277 -8.28 5.24 15.28
C HIS A 277 -7.00 6.06 15.46
N GLU A 278 -6.12 5.58 16.33
CA GLU A 278 -4.77 6.12 16.44
C GLU A 278 -3.93 5.58 15.28
N VAL A 279 -3.29 6.49 14.55
CA VAL A 279 -2.39 6.16 13.44
C VAL A 279 -1.05 6.85 13.70
N ALA A 280 0.02 6.05 13.71
CA ALA A 280 1.38 6.56 13.74
C ALA A 280 1.99 6.40 12.35
N ILE A 281 2.48 7.51 11.79
CA ILE A 281 3.18 7.53 10.50
C ILE A 281 4.63 7.91 10.77
N GLY A 282 5.55 7.11 10.27
CA GLY A 282 6.98 7.40 10.29
C GLY A 282 7.52 7.37 8.87
N ALA A 283 8.52 8.22 8.62
CA ALA A 283 9.32 8.16 7.40
C ALA A 283 10.79 8.32 7.79
N LYS A 284 11.66 7.47 7.24
CA LYS A 284 13.11 7.55 7.40
C LYS A 284 13.78 7.35 6.04
N LYS A 285 14.94 7.96 5.86
CA LYS A 285 15.83 7.65 4.74
C LYS A 285 16.80 6.57 5.21
N ASP A 286 16.49 5.33 4.91
CA ASP A 286 17.32 4.17 5.20
C ASP A 286 18.50 4.09 4.20
N PRO A 287 19.73 3.78 4.65
CA PRO A 287 20.89 3.67 3.76
C PRO A 287 20.75 2.58 2.69
N THR A 288 19.98 1.52 2.95
CA THR A 288 19.84 0.37 2.06
C THR A 288 18.54 0.45 1.26
N PHE A 289 17.44 0.77 1.93
CA PHE A 289 16.10 0.72 1.33
C PHE A 289 15.62 2.07 0.80
N GLY A 290 16.37 3.15 0.99
CA GLY A 290 15.93 4.49 0.61
C GLY A 290 14.85 5.02 1.55
N SER A 291 13.91 5.81 1.03
CA SER A 291 12.81 6.35 1.83
C SER A 291 11.80 5.25 2.20
N VAL A 292 11.64 4.98 3.49
CA VAL A 292 10.72 3.96 4.06
C VAL A 292 9.96 4.48 5.27
#